data_AF-A0A7V9MVW2-F1
#
_entry.id   AF-A0A7V9MVW2-F1
#
_cell.length_a   1.000
_cell.length_b   1.000
_cell.length_c   1.000
_cell.angle_alpha   90.00
_cell.angle_beta   90.00
_cell.angle_gamma   90.00
#
_symmetry.space_group_name_H-M   'P 1'
#
loop_
_entity.id
_entity.type
_entity.pdbx_description
1 polymer ?
#
loop_
_entity_poly.entity_id
_entity_poly.type
_entity_poly.pdbx_seq_one_letter_code
_entity_poly.pdbx_strand_id
1 'polypeptide(L)'
;MAAVSSVDELSGLSSGAAQILSYHENMNKGGGVFAFQASSAATVNGCTIFAASGGKGRWVRQLSGALDVTMCGAWWDGSHDDAGALSHAFQVAAGLRVSLSLPGGIGKVCSSVAAARGVILRGQGTGTPGDTAPSATVVDGSCMKSGWVFDFQTPKGTTNIEAPKYYDMEILTTSAATPGGCIRWNSVAGGFTDNAASQFYMMHPHVERIYCNLQNRTQIGLECSKCFNGDFSLNNITNGKHGIALEGSDVMCIGCGGPNRIAYTGDSQIRLASHGTFGNMDRVVGNEVLYPGDTNARFDSFIYDNARSSVIDSNHIEGILSGVQSAIHVAGGFSHTIINNDIDVLVNSTSAAPHWLIADGPFVNFRATNNGCGGCVLGPALFTNRSPTYNGIVPQVITHGGNAANGDSGFPSGGGQ
;
A
#
# COMPACT_ATOMS: atom_id res chain seq x y z
N MET A 1 33.33 -15.76 27.80
CA MET A 1 32.43 -15.54 26.65
C MET A 1 33.10 -16.16 25.44
N ALA A 2 32.46 -17.10 24.77
CA ALA A 2 33.01 -17.67 23.53
C ALA A 2 32.66 -16.74 22.36
N ALA A 3 33.59 -16.52 21.43
CA ALA A 3 33.31 -15.83 20.17
C ALA A 3 33.23 -16.89 19.06
N VAL A 4 32.12 -16.91 18.33
CA VAL A 4 31.87 -17.84 17.23
C VAL A 4 31.52 -17.07 15.96
N SER A 5 31.90 -17.63 14.81
CA SER A 5 31.80 -16.90 13.53
C SER A 5 30.36 -16.82 13.03
N SER A 6 29.59 -17.90 13.20
CA SER A 6 28.23 -18.04 12.71
C SER A 6 27.30 -18.67 13.76
N VAL A 7 25.99 -18.65 13.48
CA VAL A 7 25.00 -19.23 14.40
C VAL A 7 25.06 -20.77 14.47
N ASP A 8 25.55 -21.42 13.43
CA ASP A 8 25.66 -22.89 13.37
C ASP A 8 26.64 -23.43 14.42
N GLU A 9 27.66 -22.64 14.77
CA GLU A 9 28.65 -22.98 15.79
C GLU A 9 28.07 -23.04 17.22
N LEU A 10 26.90 -22.43 17.48
CA LEU A 10 26.22 -22.52 18.78
C LEU A 10 25.89 -23.96 19.17
N SER A 11 25.62 -24.82 18.19
CA SER A 11 25.28 -26.23 18.40
C SER A 11 26.44 -27.02 19.03
N GLY A 12 27.68 -26.54 18.92
CA GLY A 12 28.87 -27.11 19.56
C GLY A 12 29.08 -26.65 21.00
N LEU A 13 28.34 -25.63 21.46
CA LEU A 13 28.47 -25.05 22.80
C LEU A 13 27.35 -25.55 23.73
N SER A 14 27.64 -25.62 25.03
CA SER A 14 26.72 -26.22 26.03
C SER A 14 26.60 -25.45 27.36
N SER A 15 27.27 -24.30 27.52
CA SER A 15 27.15 -23.48 28.73
C SER A 15 27.64 -22.05 28.54
N GLY A 16 27.22 -21.15 29.44
CA GLY A 16 27.73 -19.78 29.53
C GLY A 16 27.08 -18.78 28.58
N ALA A 17 27.87 -17.83 28.08
CA ALA A 17 27.46 -16.81 27.13
C ALA A 17 28.37 -16.82 25.89
N ALA A 18 27.77 -16.61 24.72
CA ALA A 18 28.44 -16.57 23.43
C ALA A 18 28.19 -15.22 22.74
N GLN A 19 29.21 -14.66 22.13
CA GLN A 19 29.10 -13.56 21.17
C GLN A 19 29.21 -14.16 19.77
N ILE A 20 28.21 -13.91 18.95
CA ILE A 20 28.19 -14.34 17.55
C ILE A 20 28.44 -13.13 16.67
N LEU A 21 29.32 -13.26 15.69
CA LEU A 21 29.62 -12.19 14.74
C LEU A 21 28.51 -12.03 13.70
N SER A 22 28.04 -13.15 13.12
CA SER A 22 26.99 -13.12 12.11
C SER A 22 26.07 -14.33 12.14
N TYR A 23 24.91 -14.24 11.51
CA TYR A 23 24.02 -15.37 11.31
C TYR A 23 24.65 -16.33 10.29
N HIS A 24 24.94 -15.81 9.09
CA HIS A 24 25.68 -16.50 8.04
C HIS A 24 27.17 -16.18 8.14
N GLU A 25 28.04 -17.14 7.83
CA GLU A 25 29.50 -16.95 7.91
C GLU A 25 29.96 -15.76 7.04
N ASN A 26 30.91 -14.97 7.55
CA ASN A 26 31.54 -13.85 6.84
C ASN A 26 30.61 -12.69 6.42
N MET A 27 29.35 -12.67 6.86
CA MET A 27 28.39 -11.61 6.51
C MET A 27 28.39 -10.41 7.45
N ASN A 28 28.91 -10.56 8.67
CA ASN A 28 28.89 -9.53 9.73
C ASN A 28 27.49 -8.93 10.00
N LYS A 29 26.43 -9.71 9.82
CA LYS A 29 25.01 -9.34 10.02
C LYS A 29 24.29 -10.42 10.82
N GLY A 30 23.30 -10.05 11.63
CA GLY A 30 22.47 -11.02 12.38
C GLY A 30 23.13 -11.65 13.62
N GLY A 31 24.37 -11.25 13.94
CA GLY A 31 25.09 -11.65 15.16
C GLY A 31 24.49 -11.06 16.45
N GLY A 32 25.17 -11.23 17.57
CA GLY A 32 24.75 -10.71 18.88
C GLY A 32 25.20 -11.56 20.06
N VAL A 33 24.75 -11.17 21.26
CA VAL A 33 25.02 -11.91 22.51
C VAL A 33 23.94 -12.97 22.73
N PHE A 34 24.35 -14.16 23.14
CA PHE A 34 23.49 -15.28 23.49
C PHE A 34 23.83 -15.80 24.88
N ALA A 35 22.81 -16.14 25.65
CA ALA A 35 22.95 -16.80 26.94
C ALA A 35 22.40 -18.23 26.87
N PHE A 36 23.17 -19.19 27.36
CA PHE A 36 22.71 -20.56 27.50
C PHE A 36 21.76 -20.69 28.69
N GLN A 37 20.61 -21.29 28.46
CA GLN A 37 19.62 -21.62 29.48
C GLN A 37 19.46 -23.14 29.56
N ALA A 38 20.13 -23.76 30.53
CA ALA A 38 20.18 -25.21 30.69
C ALA A 38 18.80 -25.87 30.83
N SER A 39 17.88 -25.21 31.53
CA SER A 39 16.51 -25.69 31.79
C SER A 39 15.50 -25.30 30.72
N SER A 40 15.89 -24.50 29.72
CA SER A 40 14.93 -24.01 28.72
C SER A 40 14.50 -25.15 27.79
N ALA A 41 13.19 -25.30 27.69
CA ALA A 41 12.51 -26.19 26.74
C ALA A 41 11.80 -25.38 25.64
N ALA A 42 12.06 -24.08 25.53
CA ALA A 42 11.41 -23.22 24.56
C ALA A 42 11.60 -23.75 23.13
N THR A 43 10.59 -23.59 22.27
CA THR A 43 10.66 -24.07 20.89
C THR A 43 11.78 -23.34 20.14
N VAL A 44 12.64 -24.10 19.47
CA VAL A 44 13.67 -23.52 18.60
C VAL A 44 12.97 -22.79 17.46
N ASN A 45 13.35 -21.54 17.26
CA ASN A 45 12.79 -20.72 16.20
C ASN A 45 13.86 -20.24 15.21
N GLY A 46 15.13 -20.64 15.36
CA GLY A 46 16.18 -20.26 14.41
C GLY A 46 16.39 -18.74 14.28
N CYS A 47 15.97 -17.94 15.27
CA CYS A 47 16.14 -16.49 15.21
C CYS A 47 16.54 -15.88 16.57
N THR A 48 15.76 -16.17 17.61
CA THR A 48 16.06 -15.76 19.00
C THR A 48 16.32 -16.94 19.92
N ILE A 49 15.95 -18.15 19.51
CA ILE A 49 16.07 -19.39 20.28
C ILE A 49 16.68 -20.47 19.39
N PHE A 50 17.85 -20.97 19.79
CA PHE A 50 18.60 -22.00 19.09
C PHE A 50 18.80 -23.23 19.98
N ALA A 51 18.91 -24.40 19.35
CA ALA A 51 19.24 -25.63 20.05
C ALA A 51 20.68 -25.56 20.58
N ALA A 52 20.89 -26.09 21.79
CA ALA A 52 22.23 -26.37 22.27
C ALA A 52 22.64 -27.82 21.96
N SER A 53 23.93 -28.12 22.15
CA SER A 53 24.48 -29.45 21.90
C SER A 53 23.69 -30.55 22.63
N GLY A 54 23.40 -31.65 21.92
CA GLY A 54 22.65 -32.79 22.47
C GLY A 54 21.17 -32.50 22.79
N GLY A 55 20.63 -31.35 22.36
CA GLY A 55 19.21 -31.00 22.48
C GLY A 55 18.75 -30.52 23.87
N LYS A 56 19.66 -30.50 24.86
CA LYS A 56 19.36 -30.07 26.24
C LYS A 56 19.67 -28.58 26.44
N GLY A 57 18.66 -27.82 26.86
CA GLY A 57 18.75 -26.37 27.03
C GLY A 57 18.63 -25.59 25.71
N ARG A 58 18.64 -24.26 25.79
CA ARG A 58 18.54 -23.35 24.63
C ARG A 58 19.57 -22.23 24.70
N TRP A 59 20.06 -21.83 23.54
CA TRP A 59 20.73 -20.55 23.37
C TRP A 59 19.69 -19.48 23.10
N VAL A 60 19.61 -18.50 23.99
CA VAL A 60 18.62 -17.41 23.91
C VAL A 60 19.35 -16.10 23.60
N ARG A 61 19.00 -15.49 22.48
CA ARG A 61 19.49 -14.19 22.05
C ARG A 61 19.11 -13.14 23.08
N GLN A 62 20.09 -12.34 23.52
CA GLN A 62 19.85 -11.17 24.35
C GLN A 62 19.41 -10.02 23.45
N LEU A 63 18.10 -9.92 23.21
CA LEU A 63 17.52 -8.91 22.33
C LEU A 63 17.28 -7.59 23.08
N SER A 64 17.69 -6.47 22.47
CA SER A 64 17.33 -5.12 22.91
C SER A 64 16.71 -4.35 21.74
N GLY A 65 15.43 -3.98 21.85
CA GLY A 65 14.74 -3.22 20.80
C GLY A 65 14.11 -4.10 19.72
N ALA A 66 14.17 -3.63 18.46
CA ALA A 66 13.59 -4.30 17.32
C ALA A 66 14.36 -5.57 16.92
N LEU A 67 13.65 -6.52 16.31
CA LEU A 67 14.25 -7.70 15.70
C LEU A 67 14.74 -7.35 14.30
N ASP A 68 16.05 -7.49 14.04
CA ASP A 68 16.59 -7.30 12.70
C ASP A 68 16.38 -8.57 11.85
N VAL A 69 15.94 -8.45 10.60
CA VAL A 69 15.65 -9.61 9.74
C VAL A 69 16.85 -10.53 9.52
N THR A 70 18.07 -10.01 9.57
CA THR A 70 19.30 -10.81 9.44
C THR A 70 19.53 -11.70 10.66
N MET A 71 18.92 -11.37 11.81
CA MET A 71 18.92 -12.26 12.98
C MET A 71 18.08 -13.53 12.77
N CYS A 72 17.21 -13.54 11.75
CA CYS A 72 16.36 -14.66 11.37
C CYS A 72 16.83 -15.34 10.06
N GLY A 73 18.07 -15.08 9.63
CA GLY A 73 18.67 -15.75 8.48
C GLY A 73 18.48 -15.07 7.13
N ALA A 74 18.01 -13.81 7.09
CA ALA A 74 18.12 -13.02 5.87
C ALA A 74 19.60 -12.72 5.57
N TRP A 75 20.01 -12.86 4.31
CA TRP A 75 21.35 -12.53 3.82
C TRP A 75 21.50 -11.02 3.64
N TRP A 76 20.50 -10.37 3.04
CA TRP A 76 20.48 -8.94 2.77
C TRP A 76 21.70 -8.45 1.99
N ASP A 77 22.03 -9.18 0.92
CA ASP A 77 23.22 -8.96 0.08
C ASP A 77 22.89 -8.66 -1.38
N GLY A 78 21.60 -8.50 -1.71
CA GLY A 78 21.09 -8.29 -3.05
C GLY A 78 21.21 -9.50 -3.99
N SER A 79 21.69 -10.66 -3.52
CA SER A 79 21.92 -11.84 -4.34
C SER A 79 21.01 -13.01 -3.97
N HIS A 80 20.90 -13.30 -2.67
CA HIS A 80 20.10 -14.41 -2.16
C HIS A 80 18.62 -14.04 -2.01
N ASP A 81 17.72 -15.01 -2.20
CA ASP A 81 16.29 -14.82 -1.95
C ASP A 81 16.00 -14.85 -0.44
N ASP A 82 15.64 -13.69 0.09
CA ASP A 82 15.36 -13.47 1.51
C ASP A 82 13.86 -13.63 1.85
N ALA A 83 12.99 -13.94 0.88
CA ALA A 83 11.53 -13.97 1.09
C ALA A 83 11.10 -14.90 2.24
N GLY A 84 11.71 -16.10 2.30
CA GLY A 84 11.44 -17.08 3.36
C GLY A 84 11.93 -16.61 4.73
N ALA A 85 13.12 -16.02 4.79
CA ALA A 85 13.69 -15.49 6.04
C ALA A 85 12.89 -14.30 6.57
N LEU A 86 12.43 -13.40 5.69
CA LEU A 86 11.56 -12.27 6.07
C LEU A 86 10.21 -12.76 6.60
N SER A 87 9.59 -13.72 5.91
CA SER A 87 8.31 -14.31 6.34
C SER A 87 8.43 -14.93 7.73
N HIS A 88 9.53 -15.64 7.97
CA HIS A 88 9.85 -16.21 9.28
C HIS A 88 10.08 -15.13 10.34
N ALA A 89 10.82 -14.07 10.01
CA ALA A 89 11.07 -12.95 10.91
C ALA A 89 9.77 -12.25 11.34
N PHE A 90 8.81 -12.08 10.44
CA PHE A 90 7.48 -11.59 10.77
C PHE A 90 6.78 -12.45 11.83
N GLN A 91 6.80 -13.78 11.67
CA GLN A 91 6.15 -14.69 12.63
C GLN A 91 6.82 -14.64 14.00
N VAL A 92 8.16 -14.59 14.04
CA VAL A 92 8.92 -14.46 15.29
C VAL A 92 8.63 -13.11 15.96
N ALA A 93 8.66 -12.01 15.22
CA ALA A 93 8.36 -10.66 15.73
C ALA A 93 6.94 -10.58 16.31
N ALA A 94 5.95 -11.15 15.62
CA ALA A 94 4.57 -11.22 16.10
C ALA A 94 4.45 -12.02 17.41
N GLY A 95 5.15 -13.15 17.52
CA GLY A 95 5.18 -13.96 18.74
C GLY A 95 5.83 -13.24 19.92
N LEU A 96 6.88 -12.45 19.66
CA LEU A 96 7.61 -11.67 20.67
C LEU A 96 6.97 -10.31 20.97
N ARG A 97 6.03 -9.84 20.14
CA ARG A 97 5.42 -8.50 20.19
C ARG A 97 6.46 -7.38 20.11
N VAL A 98 7.42 -7.53 19.21
CA VAL A 98 8.44 -6.51 18.91
C VAL A 98 8.31 -6.03 17.47
N SER A 99 8.85 -4.85 17.19
CA SER A 99 9.00 -4.36 15.82
C SER A 99 10.07 -5.16 15.07
N LEU A 100 9.95 -5.17 13.75
CA LEU A 100 10.92 -5.76 12.83
C LEU A 100 11.67 -4.62 12.11
N SER A 101 13.00 -4.73 12.02
CA SER A 101 13.84 -3.77 11.29
C SER A 101 14.46 -4.41 10.06
N LEU A 102 14.47 -3.67 8.96
CA LEU A 102 15.29 -3.97 7.80
C LEU A 102 16.58 -3.16 7.88
N PRO A 103 17.75 -3.77 7.62
CA PRO A 103 19.00 -3.02 7.54
C PRO A 103 19.05 -2.17 6.26
N GLY A 104 20.01 -1.26 6.20
CA GLY A 104 20.36 -0.57 4.96
C GLY A 104 20.95 -1.54 3.92
N GLY A 105 20.91 -1.14 2.66
CA GLY A 105 21.29 -1.96 1.52
C GLY A 105 20.10 -2.74 0.93
N ILE A 106 20.43 -3.75 0.11
CA ILE A 106 19.45 -4.44 -0.74
C ILE A 106 19.16 -5.84 -0.17
N GLY A 107 17.89 -6.12 0.11
CA GLY A 107 17.36 -7.46 0.33
C GLY A 107 16.58 -7.92 -0.90
N LYS A 108 16.90 -9.09 -1.45
CA LYS A 108 16.26 -9.59 -2.67
C LYS A 108 15.14 -10.58 -2.31
N VAL A 109 14.00 -10.47 -2.95
CA VAL A 109 12.79 -11.24 -2.65
C VAL A 109 12.23 -11.81 -3.96
N CYS A 110 12.21 -13.13 -4.12
CA CYS A 110 11.74 -13.77 -5.36
C CYS A 110 10.35 -14.42 -5.27
N SER A 111 9.69 -14.30 -4.10
CA SER A 111 8.34 -14.78 -3.84
C SER A 111 7.65 -13.92 -2.76
N SER A 112 6.33 -14.04 -2.58
CA SER A 112 5.64 -13.20 -1.60
C SER A 112 6.16 -13.37 -0.18
N VAL A 113 6.41 -12.27 0.54
CA VAL A 113 6.68 -12.30 1.99
C VAL A 113 5.36 -12.38 2.75
N ALA A 114 5.17 -13.46 3.50
CA ALA A 114 4.03 -13.61 4.38
C ALA A 114 4.22 -12.76 5.65
N ALA A 115 3.57 -11.60 5.68
CA ALA A 115 3.59 -10.72 6.84
C ALA A 115 2.76 -11.29 8.00
N ALA A 116 2.86 -10.66 9.17
CA ALA A 116 2.15 -11.09 10.37
C ALA A 116 1.40 -9.93 11.04
N ARG A 117 0.28 -10.26 11.68
CA ARG A 117 -0.60 -9.31 12.36
C ARG A 117 0.17 -8.43 13.36
N GLY A 118 -0.15 -7.14 13.38
CA GLY A 118 0.36 -6.16 14.35
C GLY A 118 1.88 -5.94 14.35
N VAL A 119 2.61 -6.48 13.37
CA VAL A 119 4.06 -6.24 13.27
C VAL A 119 4.31 -4.89 12.59
N ILE A 120 5.14 -4.07 13.22
CA ILE A 120 5.66 -2.84 12.63
C ILE A 120 7.00 -3.17 11.96
N LEU A 121 7.06 -3.05 10.64
CA LEU A 121 8.28 -3.17 9.85
C LEU A 121 8.83 -1.79 9.49
N ARG A 122 10.11 -1.55 9.79
CA ARG A 122 10.77 -0.27 9.48
C ARG A 122 12.12 -0.49 8.80
N GLY A 123 12.34 0.17 7.66
CA GLY A 123 13.66 0.27 7.03
C GLY A 123 14.48 1.46 7.56
N GLN A 124 15.62 1.70 6.94
CA GLN A 124 16.55 2.78 7.28
C GLN A 124 16.36 4.04 6.41
N GLY A 125 15.23 4.12 5.70
CA GLY A 125 14.89 5.21 4.79
C GLY A 125 14.75 4.75 3.34
N THR A 126 14.12 5.61 2.54
CA THR A 126 14.04 5.51 1.08
C THR A 126 15.31 6.08 0.44
N GLY A 127 15.82 5.46 -0.63
CA GLY A 127 16.90 6.07 -1.40
C GLY A 127 16.44 7.40 -2.00
N THR A 128 17.34 8.38 -2.10
CA THR A 128 17.11 9.50 -3.01
C THR A 128 17.48 9.02 -4.42
N PRO A 129 16.67 9.26 -5.47
CA PRO A 129 17.08 8.91 -6.83
C PRO A 129 18.46 9.51 -7.17
N GLY A 130 19.45 8.65 -7.45
CA GLY A 130 20.84 9.05 -7.72
C GLY A 130 21.80 8.97 -6.52
N ASP A 131 21.31 8.61 -5.33
CA ASP A 131 22.15 8.40 -4.16
C ASP A 131 22.81 7.02 -4.20
N THR A 132 24.14 7.00 -4.09
CA THR A 132 24.94 5.76 -4.06
C THR A 132 25.27 5.32 -2.63
N ALA A 133 24.77 6.02 -1.62
CA ALA A 133 25.03 5.70 -0.22
C ALA A 133 24.21 4.48 0.25
N PRO A 134 24.82 3.48 0.89
CA PRO A 134 24.16 2.22 1.29
C PRO A 134 23.25 2.34 2.51
N SER A 135 22.81 3.55 2.90
CA SER A 135 21.99 3.77 4.09
C SER A 135 20.51 3.44 3.88
N ALA A 136 19.99 3.58 2.66
CA ALA A 136 18.59 3.29 2.39
C ALA A 136 18.31 1.78 2.38
N THR A 137 17.11 1.40 2.80
CA THR A 137 16.61 0.03 2.71
C THR A 137 15.92 -0.15 1.35
N VAL A 138 16.40 -1.10 0.56
CA VAL A 138 15.79 -1.51 -0.71
C VAL A 138 15.35 -2.96 -0.62
N VAL A 139 14.09 -3.22 -0.92
CA VAL A 139 13.52 -4.56 -1.09
C VAL A 139 13.35 -4.81 -2.58
N ASP A 140 14.26 -5.59 -3.15
CA ASP A 140 14.28 -5.90 -4.57
C ASP A 140 13.45 -7.16 -4.89
N GLY A 141 12.22 -6.92 -5.31
CA GLY A 141 11.27 -7.90 -5.84
C GLY A 141 11.41 -8.18 -7.35
N SER A 142 12.49 -7.74 -8.01
CA SER A 142 12.67 -7.90 -9.46
C SER A 142 12.56 -9.36 -9.92
N CYS A 143 13.08 -10.32 -9.15
CA CYS A 143 13.00 -11.75 -9.48
C CYS A 143 11.63 -12.39 -9.24
N MET A 144 10.64 -11.66 -8.70
CA MET A 144 9.31 -12.21 -8.44
C MET A 144 8.60 -12.59 -9.74
N LYS A 145 7.98 -13.77 -9.75
CA LYS A 145 7.14 -14.23 -10.87
C LYS A 145 5.68 -13.85 -10.74
N SER A 146 5.22 -13.50 -9.54
CA SER A 146 3.85 -13.06 -9.22
C SER A 146 3.77 -12.78 -7.72
N GLY A 147 2.72 -12.09 -7.30
CA GLY A 147 2.41 -11.92 -5.88
C GLY A 147 2.87 -10.56 -5.34
N TRP A 148 3.05 -10.46 -4.04
CA TRP A 148 3.23 -9.18 -3.36
C TRP A 148 4.51 -9.21 -2.56
N VAL A 149 5.32 -8.15 -2.65
CA VAL A 149 6.56 -8.07 -1.87
C VAL A 149 6.24 -8.28 -0.39
N PHE A 150 5.22 -7.59 0.12
CA PHE A 150 4.62 -7.88 1.42
C PHE A 150 3.14 -8.23 1.28
N ASP A 151 2.77 -9.42 1.73
CA ASP A 151 1.42 -9.95 1.63
C ASP A 151 0.88 -10.30 3.01
N PHE A 152 -0.24 -9.70 3.39
CA PHE A 152 -0.97 -10.09 4.58
C PHE A 152 -2.41 -10.45 4.24
N GLN A 153 -2.67 -11.75 4.14
CA GLN A 153 -4.02 -12.27 3.91
C GLN A 153 -4.60 -12.80 5.22
N THR A 154 -5.86 -12.49 5.48
CA THR A 154 -6.58 -13.04 6.62
C THR A 154 -7.56 -14.13 6.17
N PRO A 155 -7.78 -15.17 6.99
CA PRO A 155 -8.81 -16.16 6.68
C PRO A 155 -10.22 -15.58 6.89
N LYS A 156 -11.22 -16.40 6.53
CA LYS A 156 -12.64 -16.09 6.74
C LYS A 156 -12.97 -15.84 8.21
N GLY A 157 -13.69 -14.77 8.49
CA GLY A 157 -14.40 -14.57 9.74
C GLY A 157 -14.74 -13.10 10.00
N THR A 158 -15.10 -12.79 11.25
CA THR A 158 -15.66 -11.48 11.65
C THR A 158 -14.86 -10.76 12.73
N THR A 159 -13.76 -11.33 13.21
CA THR A 159 -12.92 -10.65 14.20
C THR A 159 -12.08 -9.56 13.54
N ASN A 160 -11.80 -8.52 14.31
CA ASN A 160 -10.88 -7.46 13.92
C ASN A 160 -9.44 -7.93 14.14
N ILE A 161 -8.57 -7.67 13.16
CA ILE A 161 -7.14 -7.99 13.23
C ILE A 161 -6.33 -6.70 12.99
N GLU A 162 -5.38 -6.44 13.87
CA GLU A 162 -4.40 -5.36 13.68
C GLU A 162 -3.50 -5.68 12.47
N ALA A 163 -3.49 -4.78 11.50
CA ALA A 163 -2.67 -4.88 10.31
C ALA A 163 -1.17 -4.79 10.64
N PRO A 164 -0.29 -5.41 9.82
CA PRO A 164 1.10 -4.99 9.77
C PRO A 164 1.21 -3.55 9.26
N LYS A 165 2.27 -2.85 9.69
CA LYS A 165 2.56 -1.46 9.33
C LYS A 165 3.95 -1.34 8.73
N TYR A 166 4.12 -0.51 7.70
CA TYR A 166 5.37 -0.44 6.92
C TYR A 166 5.89 1.00 6.86
N TYR A 167 7.19 1.17 7.12
CA TYR A 167 7.84 2.47 7.15
C TYR A 167 9.21 2.44 6.48
N ASP A 168 9.58 3.55 5.83
CA ASP A 168 10.97 3.93 5.57
C ASP A 168 11.76 2.96 4.67
N MET A 169 11.22 2.56 3.52
CA MET A 169 11.91 1.67 2.59
C MET A 169 11.49 1.88 1.13
N GLU A 170 12.36 1.47 0.22
CA GLU A 170 12.10 1.35 -1.20
C GLU A 170 11.76 -0.10 -1.57
N ILE A 171 10.80 -0.27 -2.48
CA ILE A 171 10.33 -1.55 -3.00
C ILE A 171 10.38 -1.49 -4.53
N LEU A 172 11.15 -2.39 -5.13
CA LEU A 172 11.35 -2.50 -6.57
C LEU A 172 10.73 -3.78 -7.10
N THR A 173 9.90 -3.72 -8.14
CA THR A 173 9.35 -4.94 -8.80
C THR A 173 9.64 -4.95 -10.31
N THR A 174 10.71 -4.26 -10.71
CA THR A 174 11.04 -3.80 -12.07
C THR A 174 11.35 -4.88 -13.13
N SER A 175 11.19 -6.17 -12.83
CA SER A 175 11.20 -7.25 -13.86
C SER A 175 10.01 -8.21 -13.82
N ALA A 176 9.01 -7.95 -12.97
CA ALA A 176 7.81 -8.77 -12.83
C ALA A 176 6.66 -8.18 -13.66
N ALA A 177 6.48 -8.66 -14.91
CA ALA A 177 5.31 -8.30 -15.74
C ALA A 177 4.00 -8.96 -15.27
N THR A 178 3.89 -9.35 -14.01
CA THR A 178 2.90 -10.32 -13.52
C THR A 178 2.02 -9.74 -12.41
N PRO A 179 0.79 -10.26 -12.25
CA PRO A 179 -0.14 -9.77 -11.24
C PRO A 179 0.47 -9.78 -9.84
N GLY A 180 0.26 -8.70 -9.10
CA GLY A 180 0.98 -8.48 -7.85
C GLY A 180 1.11 -7.00 -7.48
N GLY A 181 2.07 -6.73 -6.59
CA GLY A 181 2.32 -5.36 -6.12
C GLY A 181 3.35 -5.24 -5.00
N CYS A 182 3.46 -4.04 -4.42
CA CYS A 182 4.35 -3.85 -3.28
C CYS A 182 3.76 -4.43 -1.99
N ILE A 183 2.62 -3.89 -1.55
CA ILE A 183 2.04 -4.21 -0.24
C ILE A 183 0.56 -4.47 -0.39
N ARG A 184 0.13 -5.61 0.16
CA ARG A 184 -1.28 -5.97 0.24
C ARG A 184 -1.72 -6.29 1.65
N TRP A 185 -2.84 -5.70 2.03
CA TRP A 185 -3.66 -6.07 3.17
C TRP A 185 -4.97 -6.65 2.67
N ASN A 186 -5.16 -7.95 2.89
CA ASN A 186 -6.29 -8.74 2.40
C ASN A 186 -6.39 -8.77 0.88
N SER A 187 -7.18 -9.70 0.35
CA SER A 187 -7.27 -9.91 -1.11
C SER A 187 -8.70 -9.74 -1.58
N VAL A 188 -8.87 -9.10 -2.74
CA VAL A 188 -10.15 -9.09 -3.47
C VAL A 188 -10.47 -10.42 -4.14
N ALA A 189 -9.47 -11.27 -4.36
CA ALA A 189 -9.64 -12.55 -5.05
C ALA A 189 -10.66 -13.45 -4.33
N GLY A 190 -11.66 -13.93 -5.07
CA GLY A 190 -12.79 -14.69 -4.53
C GLY A 190 -13.98 -13.83 -4.09
N GLY A 191 -13.86 -12.50 -4.17
CA GLY A 191 -14.83 -11.54 -3.68
C GLY A 191 -14.90 -11.50 -2.15
N PHE A 192 -15.46 -10.44 -1.59
CA PHE A 192 -15.83 -10.43 -0.19
C PHE A 192 -17.24 -9.92 0.03
N THR A 193 -17.99 -10.67 0.82
CA THR A 193 -19.34 -10.36 1.26
C THR A 193 -19.31 -9.63 2.59
N ASP A 194 -20.37 -8.85 2.84
CA ASP A 194 -20.70 -8.21 4.13
C ASP A 194 -21.17 -9.24 5.17
N ASN A 195 -20.37 -10.28 5.38
CA ASN A 195 -20.55 -11.28 6.41
C ASN A 195 -19.23 -12.03 6.70
N ALA A 196 -19.32 -13.03 7.56
CA ALA A 196 -18.21 -13.88 7.98
C ALA A 196 -17.60 -14.76 6.86
N ALA A 197 -18.24 -14.85 5.69
CA ALA A 197 -17.90 -15.85 4.68
C ALA A 197 -16.67 -15.50 3.83
N SER A 198 -16.09 -14.31 4.02
CA SER A 198 -15.04 -13.75 3.17
C SER A 198 -13.68 -13.63 3.87
N GLN A 199 -13.47 -12.59 4.67
CA GLN A 199 -12.19 -12.29 5.33
C GLN A 199 -12.42 -11.46 6.60
N PHE A 200 -11.45 -11.48 7.51
CA PHE A 200 -11.46 -10.67 8.72
C PHE A 200 -11.37 -9.17 8.41
N TYR A 201 -11.88 -8.35 9.34
CA TYR A 201 -11.73 -6.89 9.27
C TYR A 201 -10.30 -6.51 9.61
N MET A 202 -9.64 -5.80 8.69
CA MET A 202 -8.27 -5.35 8.84
C MET A 202 -8.24 -3.95 9.47
N MET A 203 -7.80 -3.84 10.72
CA MET A 203 -7.76 -2.58 11.45
C MET A 203 -6.39 -1.92 11.33
N HIS A 204 -6.41 -0.59 11.18
CA HIS A 204 -5.23 0.27 11.24
C HIS A 204 -4.09 -0.11 10.28
N PRO A 205 -4.36 -0.47 9.01
CA PRO A 205 -3.28 -0.58 8.03
C PRO A 205 -2.63 0.78 7.87
N HIS A 206 -1.31 0.81 7.97
CA HIS A 206 -0.54 2.05 7.94
C HIS A 206 0.69 1.86 7.10
N VAL A 207 0.91 2.81 6.19
CA VAL A 207 2.12 2.84 5.37
C VAL A 207 2.57 4.26 5.08
N GLU A 208 3.83 4.51 5.38
CA GLU A 208 4.40 5.85 5.37
C GLU A 208 5.84 5.83 4.87
N ARG A 209 6.19 6.80 4.00
CA ARG A 209 7.53 6.92 3.42
C ARG A 209 7.97 5.62 2.74
N ILE A 210 7.11 5.07 1.90
CA ILE A 210 7.44 3.96 0.99
C ILE A 210 7.63 4.49 -0.42
N TYR A 211 8.72 4.09 -1.06
CA TYR A 211 8.88 4.27 -2.51
C TYR A 211 8.60 2.95 -3.23
N CYS A 212 7.57 2.91 -4.08
CA CYS A 212 7.19 1.76 -4.88
C CYS A 212 7.46 2.03 -6.36
N ASN A 213 8.45 1.34 -6.93
CA ASN A 213 8.72 1.39 -8.35
C ASN A 213 8.29 0.09 -9.04
N LEU A 214 7.11 0.15 -9.66
CA LEU A 214 6.45 -0.99 -10.28
C LEU A 214 6.90 -1.14 -11.73
N GLN A 215 6.48 -2.23 -12.39
CA GLN A 215 6.76 -2.44 -13.81
C GLN A 215 5.51 -2.61 -14.67
N ASN A 216 5.61 -2.15 -15.91
CA ASN A 216 4.69 -2.46 -17.02
C ASN A 216 3.22 -2.12 -16.76
N ARG A 217 2.93 -1.37 -15.69
CA ARG A 217 1.58 -0.92 -15.34
C ARG A 217 0.57 -2.05 -15.15
N THR A 218 1.03 -3.22 -14.72
CA THR A 218 0.17 -4.38 -14.43
C THR A 218 -0.01 -4.64 -12.93
N GLN A 219 0.86 -4.05 -12.11
CA GLN A 219 0.93 -4.28 -10.66
C GLN A 219 0.33 -3.13 -9.86
N ILE A 220 -0.08 -3.38 -8.62
CA ILE A 220 -0.65 -2.35 -7.75
C ILE A 220 0.40 -1.92 -6.73
N GLY A 221 0.52 -0.64 -6.42
CA GLY A 221 1.43 -0.19 -5.35
C GLY A 221 0.94 -0.70 -3.99
N LEU A 222 -0.15 -0.13 -3.52
CA LEU A 222 -0.78 -0.45 -2.24
C LEU A 222 -2.20 -0.96 -2.47
N GLU A 223 -2.52 -2.15 -2.00
CA GLU A 223 -3.88 -2.70 -2.02
C GLU A 223 -4.38 -2.96 -0.60
N CYS A 224 -5.57 -2.44 -0.30
CA CYS A 224 -6.27 -2.74 0.95
C CYS A 224 -7.68 -3.21 0.64
N SER A 225 -8.04 -4.39 1.13
CA SER A 225 -9.38 -4.95 1.01
C SER A 225 -10.04 -5.14 2.38
N LYS A 226 -11.26 -4.65 2.58
CA LYS A 226 -11.97 -4.77 3.88
C LYS A 226 -11.12 -4.20 5.04
N CYS A 227 -10.54 -3.03 4.80
CA CYS A 227 -9.67 -2.31 5.73
C CYS A 227 -10.39 -1.17 6.44
N PHE A 228 -9.95 -0.84 7.64
CA PHE A 228 -10.62 0.12 8.52
C PHE A 228 -9.63 1.01 9.25
N ASN A 229 -9.93 2.32 9.29
CA ASN A 229 -9.19 3.29 10.11
C ASN A 229 -7.68 3.30 9.82
N GLY A 230 -7.32 3.21 8.54
CA GLY A 230 -5.94 3.18 8.06
C GLY A 230 -5.46 4.50 7.48
N ASP A 231 -4.15 4.63 7.31
CA ASP A 231 -3.50 5.82 6.74
C ASP A 231 -2.36 5.44 5.79
N PHE A 232 -2.51 5.84 4.54
CA PHE A 232 -1.50 5.73 3.49
C PHE A 232 -1.00 7.13 3.14
N SER A 233 0.17 7.53 3.63
CA SER A 233 0.67 8.91 3.50
C SER A 233 2.17 8.99 3.20
N LEU A 234 2.63 10.09 2.60
CA LEU A 234 4.05 10.32 2.30
C LEU A 234 4.70 9.24 1.43
N ASN A 235 3.93 8.51 0.62
CA ASN A 235 4.44 7.47 -0.26
C ASN A 235 4.73 8.03 -1.66
N ASN A 236 5.69 7.43 -2.35
CA ASN A 236 5.95 7.68 -3.76
C ASN A 236 5.67 6.39 -4.53
N ILE A 237 4.77 6.39 -5.51
CA ILE A 237 4.35 5.18 -6.21
C ILE A 237 4.34 5.44 -7.72
N THR A 238 5.10 4.65 -8.47
CA THR A 238 5.24 4.85 -9.92
C THR A 238 5.02 3.57 -10.72
N ASN A 239 4.58 3.71 -11.97
CA ASN A 239 4.58 2.65 -13.00
C ASN A 239 3.64 1.45 -12.74
N GLY A 240 2.65 1.60 -11.86
CA GLY A 240 1.66 0.56 -11.53
C GLY A 240 0.45 0.54 -12.47
N LYS A 241 -0.39 -0.48 -12.40
CA LYS A 241 -1.78 -0.45 -12.85
C LYS A 241 -2.55 0.60 -12.06
N HIS A 242 -2.43 0.49 -10.75
CA HIS A 242 -2.92 1.46 -9.76
C HIS A 242 -1.78 1.82 -8.81
N GLY A 243 -1.75 3.07 -8.36
CA GLY A 243 -0.89 3.46 -7.26
C GLY A 243 -1.44 2.92 -5.94
N ILE A 244 -2.67 3.29 -5.63
CA ILE A 244 -3.41 2.85 -4.45
C ILE A 244 -4.78 2.31 -4.86
N ALA A 245 -5.14 1.13 -4.35
CA ALA A 245 -6.44 0.51 -4.54
C ALA A 245 -7.06 0.17 -3.18
N LEU A 246 -8.21 0.78 -2.89
CA LEU A 246 -9.04 0.48 -1.72
C LEU A 246 -10.31 -0.23 -2.19
N GLU A 247 -10.50 -1.45 -1.70
CA GLU A 247 -11.57 -2.33 -2.13
C GLU A 247 -12.42 -2.67 -0.91
N GLY A 248 -13.60 -2.06 -0.83
CA GLY A 248 -14.57 -2.18 0.26
C GLY A 248 -13.94 -1.90 1.61
N SER A 249 -13.16 -0.84 1.70
CA SER A 249 -12.55 -0.35 2.93
C SER A 249 -13.36 0.82 3.47
N ASP A 250 -13.27 1.07 4.78
CA ASP A 250 -14.01 2.15 5.43
C ASP A 250 -13.06 3.01 6.27
N VAL A 251 -13.33 4.32 6.32
CA VAL A 251 -12.56 5.26 7.15
C VAL A 251 -11.06 5.17 6.84
N MET A 252 -10.70 4.91 5.59
CA MET A 252 -9.32 4.96 5.14
C MET A 252 -8.95 6.40 4.81
N CYS A 253 -7.71 6.79 5.11
CA CYS A 253 -7.16 8.03 4.61
C CYS A 253 -5.96 7.81 3.69
N ILE A 254 -5.99 8.48 2.54
CA ILE A 254 -4.90 8.59 1.59
C ILE A 254 -4.41 10.04 1.62
N GLY A 255 -3.27 10.27 2.28
CA GLY A 255 -2.59 11.56 2.35
C GLY A 255 -2.85 12.40 3.62
N CYS A 256 -3.57 11.87 4.62
CA CYS A 256 -3.83 12.61 5.88
C CYS A 256 -2.55 12.95 6.67
N GLY A 257 -1.56 12.05 6.69
CA GLY A 257 -0.26 12.25 7.32
C GLY A 257 0.72 13.05 6.46
N GLY A 258 0.34 13.37 5.22
CA GLY A 258 1.14 14.12 4.26
C GLY A 258 1.00 13.58 2.83
N PRO A 259 1.35 14.40 1.81
CA PRO A 259 1.08 14.11 0.40
C PRO A 259 1.70 12.78 -0.03
N ASN A 260 0.91 11.91 -0.68
CA ASN A 260 1.49 10.89 -1.54
C ASN A 260 1.81 11.50 -2.91
N ARG A 261 2.85 10.99 -3.57
CA ARG A 261 3.14 11.24 -4.98
C ARG A 261 2.87 9.97 -5.78
N ILE A 262 1.90 10.01 -6.69
CA ILE A 262 1.49 8.85 -7.48
C ILE A 262 1.61 9.20 -8.95
N ALA A 263 2.36 8.41 -9.72
CA ALA A 263 2.60 8.73 -11.13
C ALA A 263 2.70 7.52 -12.07
N TYR A 264 2.52 7.80 -13.36
CA TYR A 264 2.75 6.88 -14.48
C TYR A 264 1.97 5.57 -14.42
N THR A 265 0.74 5.59 -13.87
CA THR A 265 -0.08 4.39 -13.75
C THR A 265 -0.86 4.04 -15.03
N GLY A 266 -1.38 2.80 -15.13
CA GLY A 266 -2.05 2.26 -16.32
C GLY A 266 -3.56 2.44 -16.40
N ASP A 267 -4.28 2.35 -15.29
CA ASP A 267 -5.76 2.38 -15.29
C ASP A 267 -6.31 3.59 -14.52
N SER A 268 -5.84 3.76 -13.29
CA SER A 268 -6.14 4.90 -12.40
C SER A 268 -5.00 5.07 -11.41
N GLN A 269 -4.78 6.25 -10.86
CA GLN A 269 -3.73 6.44 -9.85
C GLN A 269 -4.22 6.03 -8.47
N ILE A 270 -5.43 6.47 -8.14
CA ILE A 270 -6.16 6.08 -6.93
C ILE A 270 -7.47 5.44 -7.36
N ARG A 271 -7.76 4.28 -6.80
CA ARG A 271 -9.01 3.54 -7.01
C ARG A 271 -9.69 3.28 -5.69
N LEU A 272 -10.94 3.70 -5.56
CA LEU A 272 -11.84 3.37 -4.46
C LEU A 272 -13.01 2.56 -5.02
N ALA A 273 -13.35 1.44 -4.39
CA ALA A 273 -14.44 0.59 -4.81
C ALA A 273 -15.25 0.10 -3.61
N SER A 274 -16.58 0.13 -3.73
CA SER A 274 -17.48 -0.43 -2.72
C SER A 274 -17.72 -1.92 -2.95
N HIS A 275 -18.03 -2.63 -1.85
CA HIS A 275 -18.43 -4.04 -1.88
C HIS A 275 -19.57 -4.24 -0.87
N GLY A 276 -20.80 -4.25 -1.37
CA GLY A 276 -21.99 -4.29 -0.52
C GLY A 276 -22.15 -3.00 0.30
N THR A 277 -22.06 -3.10 1.62
CA THR A 277 -22.20 -1.94 2.52
C THR A 277 -20.87 -1.24 2.84
N PHE A 278 -19.73 -1.85 2.49
CA PHE A 278 -18.39 -1.31 2.67
C PHE A 278 -17.98 -0.35 1.55
N GLY A 279 -16.95 0.46 1.78
CA GLY A 279 -16.51 1.56 0.93
C GLY A 279 -16.92 2.92 1.50
N ASN A 280 -16.90 3.11 2.82
CA ASN A 280 -17.58 4.23 3.48
C ASN A 280 -16.63 5.16 4.22
N MET A 281 -16.78 6.46 4.00
CA MET A 281 -16.04 7.54 4.65
C MET A 281 -14.53 7.52 4.35
N ASP A 282 -14.17 7.04 3.17
CA ASP A 282 -12.79 7.09 2.69
C ASP A 282 -12.40 8.52 2.31
N ARG A 283 -11.13 8.86 2.50
CA ARG A 283 -10.62 10.22 2.29
C ARG A 283 -9.39 10.18 1.38
N VAL A 284 -9.40 11.00 0.33
CA VAL A 284 -8.27 11.24 -0.55
C VAL A 284 -7.91 12.71 -0.43
N VAL A 285 -6.86 13.02 0.33
CA VAL A 285 -6.56 14.39 0.75
C VAL A 285 -5.12 14.77 0.47
N GLY A 286 -4.90 15.90 -0.19
CA GLY A 286 -3.58 16.53 -0.24
C GLY A 286 -2.55 15.79 -1.08
N ASN A 287 -2.93 14.93 -2.03
CA ASN A 287 -1.98 14.12 -2.82
C ASN A 287 -1.52 14.83 -4.09
N GLU A 288 -0.33 14.47 -4.56
CA GLU A 288 0.20 14.76 -5.89
C GLU A 288 -0.09 13.57 -6.82
N VAL A 289 -0.94 13.80 -7.82
CA VAL A 289 -1.56 12.77 -8.67
C VAL A 289 -1.17 13.11 -10.12
N LEU A 290 -0.03 12.57 -10.58
CA LEU A 290 0.77 13.15 -11.67
C LEU A 290 0.95 12.22 -12.87
N TYR A 291 0.78 12.71 -14.10
CA TYR A 291 1.15 12.06 -15.36
C TYR A 291 0.68 10.60 -15.50
N PRO A 292 -0.53 10.33 -16.04
CA PRO A 292 -0.94 8.97 -16.32
C PRO A 292 0.03 8.34 -17.33
N GLY A 293 0.33 7.06 -17.15
CA GLY A 293 1.34 6.42 -17.96
C GLY A 293 0.83 6.13 -19.37
N ASP A 294 -0.41 5.65 -19.49
CA ASP A 294 -0.95 5.20 -20.76
C ASP A 294 -1.49 6.37 -21.59
N THR A 295 -0.84 6.65 -22.71
CA THR A 295 -1.26 7.68 -23.66
C THR A 295 -2.15 7.12 -24.78
N ASN A 296 -2.36 5.81 -24.85
CA ASN A 296 -2.91 5.13 -26.03
C ASN A 296 -4.08 4.17 -25.72
N ALA A 297 -4.37 3.86 -24.45
CA ALA A 297 -5.52 3.05 -24.04
C ALA A 297 -6.47 3.81 -23.08
N ARG A 298 -7.64 3.19 -22.81
CA ARG A 298 -8.77 3.71 -22.02
C ARG A 298 -8.43 3.86 -20.54
N PHE A 299 -7.50 4.74 -20.20
CA PHE A 299 -7.32 5.20 -18.84
C PHE A 299 -8.63 5.83 -18.39
N ASP A 300 -9.17 5.46 -17.23
CA ASP A 300 -10.50 5.92 -16.84
C ASP A 300 -10.40 7.34 -16.28
N SER A 301 -9.70 7.47 -15.15
CA SER A 301 -9.49 8.71 -14.43
C SER A 301 -8.28 8.62 -13.52
N PHE A 302 -7.76 9.77 -13.08
CA PHE A 302 -6.66 9.79 -12.11
C PHE A 302 -7.15 9.25 -10.76
N ILE A 303 -8.33 9.74 -10.33
CA ILE A 303 -9.02 9.24 -9.14
C ILE A 303 -10.35 8.63 -9.60
N TYR A 304 -10.45 7.31 -9.49
CA TYR A 304 -11.69 6.57 -9.70
C TYR A 304 -12.33 6.25 -8.36
N ASP A 305 -13.57 6.66 -8.17
CA ASP A 305 -14.34 6.49 -6.95
C ASP A 305 -15.69 5.82 -7.22
N ASN A 306 -15.77 4.53 -6.88
CA ASN A 306 -17.02 3.76 -6.80
C ASN A 306 -17.25 3.31 -5.35
N ALA A 307 -16.71 4.05 -4.37
CA ALA A 307 -16.97 3.81 -2.97
C ALA A 307 -18.44 4.16 -2.63
N ARG A 308 -18.91 3.70 -1.48
CA ARG A 308 -20.23 4.06 -0.96
C ARG A 308 -20.25 5.50 -0.46
N SER A 309 -19.18 5.98 0.16
CA SER A 309 -19.01 7.41 0.44
C SER A 309 -17.55 7.78 0.54
N SER A 310 -17.22 8.98 0.09
CA SER A 310 -15.85 9.48 0.10
C SER A 310 -15.76 11.00 0.23
N VAL A 311 -14.56 11.47 0.58
CA VAL A 311 -14.16 12.87 0.48
C VAL A 311 -12.87 12.95 -0.34
N ILE A 312 -12.90 13.70 -1.44
CA ILE A 312 -11.74 13.99 -2.30
C ILE A 312 -11.43 15.48 -2.17
N ASP A 313 -10.36 15.81 -1.44
CA ASP A 313 -10.07 17.18 -1.00
C ASP A 313 -8.62 17.59 -1.27
N SER A 314 -8.40 18.81 -1.78
CA SER A 314 -7.09 19.46 -1.79
C SER A 314 -5.97 18.69 -2.51
N ASN A 315 -6.30 17.82 -3.47
CA ASN A 315 -5.30 17.11 -4.27
C ASN A 315 -4.80 17.99 -5.43
N HIS A 316 -3.53 17.87 -5.80
CA HIS A 316 -2.97 18.45 -7.02
C HIS A 316 -2.89 17.37 -8.10
N ILE A 317 -3.65 17.56 -9.18
CA ILE A 317 -3.78 16.59 -10.28
C ILE A 317 -3.18 17.20 -11.53
N GLU A 318 -2.09 16.61 -12.02
CA GLU A 318 -1.34 17.14 -13.16
C GLU A 318 -1.14 16.06 -14.23
N GLY A 319 -1.21 16.41 -15.51
CA GLY A 319 -0.74 15.50 -16.56
C GLY A 319 -1.28 15.77 -17.96
N ILE A 320 -1.11 14.80 -18.85
CA ILE A 320 -1.60 14.86 -20.23
C ILE A 320 -2.70 13.81 -20.40
N LEU A 321 -3.90 14.25 -20.80
CA LEU A 321 -5.05 13.39 -21.06
C LEU A 321 -5.00 12.94 -22.51
N SER A 322 -4.32 11.83 -22.77
CA SER A 322 -4.48 11.09 -24.02
C SER A 322 -5.16 9.78 -23.70
N GLY A 323 -6.47 9.68 -23.97
CA GLY A 323 -7.27 8.48 -23.68
C GLY A 323 -7.93 8.43 -22.31
N VAL A 324 -7.73 9.45 -21.46
CA VAL A 324 -8.37 9.61 -20.14
C VAL A 324 -9.76 10.22 -20.27
N GLN A 325 -10.76 9.71 -19.52
CA GLN A 325 -12.12 10.27 -19.55
C GLN A 325 -12.27 11.52 -18.65
N SER A 326 -11.67 11.49 -17.47
CA SER A 326 -11.74 12.61 -16.52
C SER A 326 -10.58 12.69 -15.53
N ALA A 327 -10.41 13.84 -14.86
CA ALA A 327 -9.49 13.91 -13.72
C ALA A 327 -10.03 13.08 -12.55
N ILE A 328 -11.31 13.26 -12.22
CA ILE A 328 -12.02 12.51 -11.17
C ILE A 328 -13.27 11.87 -11.77
N HIS A 329 -13.43 10.56 -11.59
CA HIS A 329 -14.64 9.83 -11.96
C HIS A 329 -15.29 9.25 -10.72
N VAL A 330 -16.51 9.69 -10.42
CA VAL A 330 -17.35 9.09 -9.38
C VAL A 330 -18.48 8.28 -10.00
N ALA A 331 -18.60 7.02 -9.64
CA ALA A 331 -19.61 6.09 -10.14
C ALA A 331 -20.50 5.59 -9.00
N GLY A 332 -21.70 6.14 -8.88
CA GLY A 332 -22.70 5.78 -7.89
C GLY A 332 -22.28 6.07 -6.45
N GLY A 333 -23.10 5.63 -5.51
CA GLY A 333 -22.79 5.68 -4.08
C GLY A 333 -23.81 6.49 -3.27
N PHE A 334 -23.54 6.60 -1.99
CA PHE A 334 -24.41 7.25 -1.01
C PHE A 334 -24.02 8.71 -0.81
N SER A 335 -22.77 9.02 -0.46
CA SER A 335 -22.37 10.40 -0.13
C SER A 335 -20.98 10.75 -0.62
N HIS A 336 -20.84 11.72 -1.51
CA HIS A 336 -19.53 12.14 -2.04
C HIS A 336 -19.33 13.64 -1.87
N THR A 337 -18.11 14.03 -1.48
CA THR A 337 -17.69 15.43 -1.38
C THR A 337 -16.37 15.63 -2.12
N ILE A 338 -16.37 16.49 -3.14
CA ILE A 338 -15.21 16.77 -4.00
C ILE A 338 -14.93 18.27 -3.94
N ILE A 339 -13.85 18.67 -3.28
CA ILE A 339 -13.56 20.08 -2.97
C ILE A 339 -12.06 20.38 -3.00
N ASN A 340 -11.68 21.63 -3.17
CA ASN A 340 -10.32 22.19 -3.18
C ASN A 340 -9.20 21.48 -4.01
N ASN A 341 -9.47 20.50 -4.86
CA ASN A 341 -8.49 19.80 -5.72
C ASN A 341 -7.97 20.62 -6.92
N ASP A 342 -6.75 21.13 -6.89
CA ASP A 342 -6.11 21.81 -8.02
C ASP A 342 -5.95 20.88 -9.24
N ILE A 343 -6.56 21.24 -10.38
CA ILE A 343 -6.55 20.43 -11.59
C ILE A 343 -5.73 21.15 -12.66
N ASP A 344 -4.55 20.66 -12.98
CA ASP A 344 -3.65 21.19 -14.01
C ASP A 344 -3.39 20.14 -15.10
N VAL A 345 -4.42 19.90 -15.93
CA VAL A 345 -4.37 18.80 -16.89
C VAL A 345 -4.52 19.31 -18.33
N LEU A 346 -3.56 18.93 -19.16
CA LEU A 346 -3.48 19.31 -20.56
C LEU A 346 -4.16 18.28 -21.45
N VAL A 347 -4.97 18.75 -22.40
CA VAL A 347 -5.65 17.91 -23.40
C VAL A 347 -4.78 17.88 -24.66
N ASN A 348 -4.48 16.69 -25.19
CA ASN A 348 -3.88 16.63 -26.53
C ASN A 348 -4.93 16.98 -27.60
N SER A 349 -4.53 17.70 -28.64
CA SER A 349 -5.44 18.42 -29.55
C SER A 349 -6.31 17.56 -30.48
N THR A 350 -6.56 16.27 -30.21
CA THR A 350 -7.12 15.33 -31.19
C THR A 350 -8.27 14.42 -30.73
N SER A 351 -8.67 14.41 -29.46
CA SER A 351 -9.83 13.62 -29.00
C SER A 351 -10.64 14.38 -27.96
N ALA A 352 -11.94 14.08 -27.88
CA ALA A 352 -12.99 14.82 -27.15
C ALA A 352 -12.53 15.34 -25.78
N ALA A 353 -12.93 16.59 -25.47
CA ALA A 353 -12.55 17.30 -24.26
C ALA A 353 -12.81 16.45 -23.00
N PRO A 354 -11.77 15.97 -22.30
CA PRO A 354 -11.94 15.29 -21.03
C PRO A 354 -12.55 16.25 -20.01
N HIS A 355 -13.36 15.70 -19.11
CA HIS A 355 -14.01 16.47 -18.05
C HIS A 355 -13.11 16.53 -16.82
N TRP A 356 -13.10 17.64 -16.08
CA TRP A 356 -12.41 17.60 -14.77
C TRP A 356 -13.12 16.64 -13.80
N LEU A 357 -14.45 16.48 -13.95
CA LEU A 357 -15.27 15.56 -13.15
C LEU A 357 -16.29 14.84 -14.04
N ILE A 358 -16.39 13.52 -13.89
CA ILE A 358 -17.54 12.70 -14.30
C ILE A 358 -18.22 12.17 -13.04
N ALA A 359 -19.53 12.37 -12.94
CA ALA A 359 -20.37 11.84 -11.87
C ALA A 359 -21.54 11.04 -12.47
N ASP A 360 -21.42 9.71 -12.43
CA ASP A 360 -22.39 8.75 -12.95
C ASP A 360 -23.24 8.18 -11.80
N GLY A 361 -24.48 8.64 -11.67
CA GLY A 361 -25.38 8.25 -10.57
C GLY A 361 -25.89 6.81 -10.63
N PRO A 362 -26.66 6.38 -9.61
CA PRO A 362 -27.37 7.23 -8.65
C PRO A 362 -26.56 7.63 -7.41
N PHE A 363 -26.83 8.84 -6.87
CA PHE A 363 -26.24 9.37 -5.63
C PHE A 363 -27.32 9.74 -4.61
N VAL A 364 -27.09 9.62 -3.30
CA VAL A 364 -28.00 10.22 -2.29
C VAL A 364 -27.60 11.66 -2.01
N ASN A 365 -26.33 11.91 -1.72
CA ASN A 365 -25.76 13.23 -1.47
C ASN A 365 -24.48 13.40 -2.29
N PHE A 366 -24.44 14.40 -3.14
CA PHE A 366 -23.26 14.71 -3.93
C PHE A 366 -22.95 16.19 -3.84
N ARG A 367 -21.74 16.52 -3.39
CA ARG A 367 -21.24 17.88 -3.34
C ARG A 367 -19.95 17.98 -4.14
N ALA A 368 -19.92 18.84 -5.14
CA ALA A 368 -18.69 19.21 -5.84
C ALA A 368 -18.54 20.73 -5.90
N THR A 369 -17.43 21.26 -5.37
CA THR A 369 -17.11 22.69 -5.51
C THR A 369 -15.73 22.85 -6.12
N ASN A 370 -15.64 23.69 -7.15
CA ASN A 370 -14.49 23.81 -8.03
C ASN A 370 -13.25 24.40 -7.35
N ASN A 371 -12.14 24.08 -8.00
CA ASN A 371 -10.76 24.27 -7.61
C ASN A 371 -10.03 24.97 -8.75
N GLY A 372 -8.87 25.56 -8.49
CA GLY A 372 -8.09 26.25 -9.52
C GLY A 372 -7.85 25.35 -10.74
N CYS A 373 -7.95 25.96 -11.92
CA CYS A 373 -7.46 25.39 -13.17
C CYS A 373 -6.56 26.45 -13.80
N GLY A 374 -5.27 26.39 -13.46
CA GLY A 374 -4.25 27.33 -13.92
C GLY A 374 -3.86 27.09 -15.37
N GLY A 375 -4.76 27.33 -16.33
CA GLY A 375 -4.44 27.25 -17.77
C GLY A 375 -4.98 26.01 -18.51
N CYS A 376 -5.89 25.24 -17.91
CA CYS A 376 -6.44 24.04 -18.55
C CYS A 376 -7.52 24.32 -19.61
N VAL A 377 -7.66 23.34 -20.50
CA VAL A 377 -8.66 23.26 -21.58
C VAL A 377 -9.62 22.09 -21.29
N LEU A 378 -9.97 21.89 -20.01
CA LEU A 378 -10.90 20.83 -19.62
C LEU A 378 -12.34 21.25 -19.90
N GLY A 379 -13.17 20.27 -20.26
CA GLY A 379 -14.62 20.49 -20.34
C GLY A 379 -15.25 20.68 -18.95
N PRO A 380 -16.48 21.23 -18.89
CA PRO A 380 -17.25 21.35 -17.65
C PRO A 380 -17.45 19.98 -16.99
N ALA A 381 -17.79 19.96 -15.69
CA ALA A 381 -18.19 18.71 -15.03
C ALA A 381 -19.36 18.05 -15.78
N LEU A 382 -19.25 16.75 -16.03
CA LEU A 382 -20.30 15.93 -16.63
C LEU A 382 -21.06 15.18 -15.54
N PHE A 383 -22.37 15.38 -15.50
CA PHE A 383 -23.26 14.69 -14.59
C PHE A 383 -24.22 13.81 -15.38
N THR A 384 -24.14 12.49 -15.18
CA THR A 384 -25.11 11.54 -15.75
C THR A 384 -25.95 10.98 -14.63
N ASN A 385 -27.15 11.54 -14.41
CA ASN A 385 -28.08 10.94 -13.47
C ASN A 385 -28.95 9.89 -14.16
N ARG A 386 -28.71 8.61 -13.86
CA ARG A 386 -29.46 7.49 -14.45
C ARG A 386 -30.80 7.19 -13.73
N SER A 387 -31.09 7.85 -12.61
CA SER A 387 -32.38 7.69 -11.90
C SER A 387 -32.66 8.89 -10.98
N PRO A 388 -33.88 9.42 -10.90
CA PRO A 388 -34.22 10.50 -9.96
C PRO A 388 -34.13 10.07 -8.48
N THR A 389 -33.96 8.77 -8.21
CA THR A 389 -33.91 8.19 -6.86
C THR A 389 -32.77 7.18 -6.71
N TYR A 390 -32.11 7.15 -5.57
CA TYR A 390 -31.22 6.06 -5.17
C TYR A 390 -32.04 4.87 -4.67
N ASN A 391 -31.75 3.67 -5.21
CA ASN A 391 -32.49 2.43 -4.94
C ASN A 391 -34.02 2.53 -5.10
N GLY A 392 -34.51 3.45 -5.93
CA GLY A 392 -35.95 3.61 -6.21
C GLY A 392 -36.76 4.34 -5.13
N ILE A 393 -36.14 4.79 -4.03
CA ILE A 393 -36.88 5.29 -2.85
C ILE A 393 -36.29 6.58 -2.27
N VAL A 394 -34.97 6.80 -2.37
CA VAL A 394 -34.33 7.97 -1.74
C VAL A 394 -34.09 9.07 -2.78
N PRO A 395 -34.66 10.27 -2.62
CA PRO A 395 -34.40 11.40 -3.51
C PRO A 395 -32.91 11.77 -3.52
N GLN A 396 -32.41 12.18 -4.68
CA GLN A 396 -31.02 12.62 -4.81
C GLN A 396 -30.87 14.11 -4.51
N VAL A 397 -29.82 14.46 -3.76
CA VAL A 397 -29.41 15.85 -3.53
C VAL A 397 -28.05 16.07 -4.17
N ILE A 398 -28.02 16.84 -5.26
CA ILE A 398 -26.79 17.22 -5.96
C ILE A 398 -26.58 18.71 -5.77
N THR A 399 -25.46 19.07 -5.14
CA THR A 399 -25.01 20.46 -5.00
C THR A 399 -23.71 20.63 -5.77
N HIS A 400 -23.66 21.59 -6.68
CA HIS A 400 -22.43 21.96 -7.38
C HIS A 400 -22.23 23.48 -7.37
N GLY A 401 -20.99 23.96 -7.32
CA GLY A 401 -20.71 25.40 -7.28
C GLY A 401 -19.27 25.77 -7.64
N GLY A 402 -19.11 26.95 -8.24
CA GLY A 402 -17.82 27.46 -8.74
C GLY A 402 -17.41 26.75 -10.04
N ASN A 403 -17.00 27.52 -11.05
CA ASN A 403 -16.32 27.01 -12.25
C ASN A 403 -15.10 27.89 -12.50
N ALA A 404 -14.07 27.35 -13.15
CA ALA A 404 -12.75 27.99 -13.23
C ALA A 404 -12.64 29.09 -14.31
N ALA A 405 -13.67 29.31 -15.13
CA ALA A 405 -13.64 30.38 -16.12
C ALA A 405 -15.04 30.94 -16.45
N ASN A 406 -15.04 32.22 -16.90
CA ASN A 406 -16.18 32.85 -17.56
C ASN A 406 -16.52 32.06 -18.85
N GLY A 407 -17.50 31.15 -18.79
CA GLY A 407 -17.95 30.41 -19.98
C GLY A 407 -18.53 29.03 -19.71
N ASP A 408 -18.29 28.43 -18.54
CA ASP A 408 -18.99 27.20 -18.16
C ASP A 408 -20.45 27.53 -17.80
N SER A 409 -21.33 27.36 -18.78
CA SER A 409 -22.77 27.30 -18.54
C SER A 409 -23.05 26.16 -17.57
N GLY A 410 -23.17 26.48 -16.27
CA GLY A 410 -23.61 25.54 -15.24
C GLY A 410 -24.86 24.80 -15.70
N PHE A 411 -24.96 23.50 -15.38
CA PHE A 411 -25.93 22.50 -15.84
C PHE A 411 -26.60 22.80 -17.19
N PRO A 412 -26.48 21.95 -18.24
CA PRO A 412 -27.53 21.97 -19.26
C PRO A 412 -28.85 21.81 -18.51
N SER A 413 -29.68 22.85 -18.54
CA SER A 413 -30.98 22.91 -17.89
C SER A 413 -31.92 21.94 -18.62
N GLY A 414 -31.67 20.65 -18.45
CA GLY A 414 -32.39 19.54 -19.04
C GLY A 414 -33.33 18.96 -18.01
N GLY A 415 -34.51 19.58 -17.90
CA GLY A 415 -35.74 18.98 -17.40
C GLY A 415 -35.66 18.17 -16.10
N GLY A 416 -35.80 18.86 -14.96
CA GLY A 416 -36.37 18.20 -13.79
C GLY A 416 -37.82 17.79 -14.10
N GLN A 417 -38.06 16.48 -14.17
CA GLN A 417 -39.33 15.85 -13.82
C GLN A 417 -39.08 14.83 -12.73
#